data_AF-A0A3P6G2T6-F1
#
_entry.id   AF-A0A3P6G2T6-F1
#
_cell.length_a   1.000
_cell.length_b   1.000
_cell.length_c   1.000
_cell.angle_alpha   90.00
_cell.angle_beta   90.00
_cell.angle_gamma   90.00
#
_symmetry.space_group_name_H-M   'P 1'
#
loop_
_entity.id
_entity.type
_entity.pdbx_description
1 polymer ?
#
loop_
_entity_poly.entity_id
_entity_poly.type
_entity_poly.pdbx_seq_one_letter_code
_entity_poly.pdbx_strand_id
1 'polypeptide(L)'
;MPRKFSFPSIKAYDGTSDPDDHVAQYRQRMLAVALPKESREATMCKGLSSTLTEPALQWYINLPSRSIASFAILSDKFVEKFASSRC
;
A
#
# COMPACT_ATOMS: atom_id res chain seq x y z
N MET A 1 21.65 -19.01 -8.20
CA MET A 1 20.23 -19.24 -7.85
C MET A 1 19.51 -17.90 -7.86
N PRO A 2 18.33 -17.75 -8.50
CA PRO A 2 17.60 -16.51 -8.42
C PRO A 2 17.06 -16.37 -6.99
N ARG A 3 17.40 -15.26 -6.32
CA ARG A 3 16.83 -14.93 -5.02
C ARG A 3 15.32 -14.87 -5.22
N LYS A 4 14.59 -15.83 -4.66
CA LYS A 4 13.12 -15.82 -4.66
C LYS A 4 12.69 -14.47 -4.11
N PHE A 5 12.04 -13.68 -4.95
CA PHE A 5 11.48 -12.40 -4.57
C PHE A 5 10.31 -12.70 -3.62
N SER A 6 10.61 -12.82 -2.33
CA SER A 6 9.59 -13.02 -1.31
C SER A 6 9.05 -11.65 -0.96
N PHE A 7 7.80 -11.40 -1.32
CA PHE A 7 7.12 -10.21 -0.85
C PHE A 7 7.06 -10.29 0.68
N PRO A 8 7.47 -9.24 1.39
CA PRO A 8 7.35 -9.21 2.85
C PRO A 8 5.89 -9.48 3.24
N SER A 9 5.66 -10.42 4.17
CA SER A 9 4.31 -10.74 4.66
C SER A 9 3.77 -9.59 5.50
N ILE A 10 3.15 -8.61 4.85
CA ILE A 10 2.53 -7.45 5.50
C ILE A 10 1.14 -7.86 5.96
N LYS A 11 0.79 -7.50 7.20
CA LYS A 11 -0.54 -7.80 7.75
C LYS A 11 -1.58 -7.11 6.86
N ALA A 12 -2.66 -7.82 6.55
CA ALA A 12 -3.73 -7.23 5.76
C ALA A 12 -4.47 -6.16 6.58
N TYR A 13 -4.78 -5.02 5.97
CA TYR A 13 -5.51 -3.93 6.57
C TYR A 13 -6.99 -4.27 6.64
N ASP A 14 -7.49 -4.44 7.86
CA ASP A 14 -8.87 -4.81 8.19
C ASP A 14 -9.80 -3.60 8.43
N GLY A 15 -9.28 -2.37 8.28
CA GLY A 15 -10.04 -1.15 8.53
C GLY A 15 -10.03 -0.66 9.98
N THR A 16 -9.45 -1.46 10.89
CA THR A 16 -9.44 -1.16 12.34
C THR A 16 -8.11 -0.63 12.85
N SER A 17 -7.02 -0.94 12.14
CA SER A 17 -5.68 -0.45 12.47
C SER A 17 -5.50 0.99 11.99
N ASP A 18 -4.54 1.72 12.58
CA ASP A 18 -4.22 3.07 12.12
C ASP A 18 -3.67 3.01 10.67
N PRO A 19 -4.24 3.79 9.73
CA PRO A 19 -3.83 3.74 8.33
C PRO A 19 -2.43 4.31 8.11
N ASP A 20 -1.95 5.22 8.96
CA ASP A 20 -0.60 5.78 8.89
C ASP A 20 0.43 4.73 9.31
N ASP A 21 0.18 4.01 10.41
CA ASP A 21 1.02 2.88 10.84
C ASP A 21 1.10 1.79 9.76
N HIS A 22 -0.04 1.45 9.15
CA HIS A 22 -0.09 0.47 8.06
C HIS A 22 0.77 0.91 6.86
N VAL A 23 0.64 2.17 6.43
CA VAL A 23 1.43 2.75 5.33
C VAL A 23 2.92 2.78 5.68
N ALA A 24 3.26 3.20 6.90
CA ALA A 24 4.64 3.28 7.36
C ALA A 24 5.30 1.89 7.39
N GLN A 25 4.59 0.90 7.93
CA GLN A 25 5.04 -0.49 7.96
C GLN A 25 5.20 -1.04 6.54
N TYR A 26 4.21 -0.81 5.67
CA TYR A 26 4.27 -1.23 4.27
C TYR A 26 5.48 -0.63 3.55
N ARG A 27 5.68 0.69 3.69
CA ARG A 27 6.79 1.43 3.09
C ARG A 27 8.13 0.90 3.56
N GLN A 28 8.32 0.71 4.86
CA GLN A 28 9.56 0.19 5.43
C GLN A 28 9.90 -1.19 4.86
N ARG A 29 8.91 -2.08 4.75
CA ARG A 29 9.12 -3.42 4.19
C ARG A 29 9.44 -3.38 2.70
N MET A 30 8.77 -2.52 1.94
CA MET A 30 9.06 -2.33 0.51
C MET A 30 10.42 -1.69 0.25
N LEU A 31 10.93 -0.84 1.16
CA LEU A 31 12.29 -0.32 1.09
C LEU A 31 13.35 -1.40 1.35
N ALA A 32 13.04 -2.42 2.14
CA ALA A 32 13.93 -3.57 2.34
C ALA A 32 13.99 -4.50 1.12
N VAL A 33 13.01 -4.41 0.22
CA VAL A 33 13.01 -5.16 -1.05
C VAL A 33 13.85 -4.39 -2.08
N ALA A 34 14.86 -5.06 -2.64
CA ALA A 34 15.67 -4.50 -3.71
C ALA A 34 14.85 -4.44 -5.02
N LEU A 35 14.13 -3.34 -5.23
CA LEU A 35 13.37 -3.04 -6.44
C LEU A 35 14.11 -2.04 -7.34
N PRO A 36 14.05 -2.20 -8.68
CA PRO A 36 14.50 -1.18 -9.61
C PRO A 36 13.79 0.15 -9.35
N LYS A 37 14.51 1.27 -9.36
CA LYS A 37 13.95 2.62 -9.11
C LYS A 37 12.76 2.95 -10.01
N GLU A 38 12.85 2.54 -11.28
CA GLU A 38 11.82 2.76 -12.31
C GLU A 38 10.49 2.06 -12.01
N SER A 39 10.52 0.88 -11.40
CA SER A 39 9.33 0.07 -11.11
C SER A 39 8.92 0.11 -9.65
N ARG A 40 9.72 0.72 -8.77
CA ARG A 40 9.49 0.76 -7.33
C ARG A 40 8.14 1.35 -6.97
N GLU A 41 7.81 2.52 -7.51
CA GLU A 41 6.54 3.21 -7.22
C GLU A 41 5.34 2.39 -7.69
N ALA A 42 5.37 1.89 -8.93
CA ALA A 42 4.30 1.04 -9.47
C ALA A 42 4.13 -0.25 -8.67
N THR A 43 5.24 -0.87 -8.25
CA THR A 43 5.24 -2.06 -7.39
C THR A 43 4.70 -1.75 -6.01
N MET A 44 5.05 -0.59 -5.44
CA MET A 44 4.53 -0.13 -4.15
C MET A 44 3.02 0.11 -4.21
N CYS A 45 2.49 0.75 -5.26
CA CYS A 45 1.04 0.93 -5.40
C CYS A 45 0.30 -0.41 -5.52
N LYS A 46 0.80 -1.31 -6.38
CA LYS A 46 0.20 -2.63 -6.58
C LYS A 46 0.29 -3.50 -5.33
N GLY A 47 1.43 -3.51 -4.64
CA GLY A 47 1.59 -4.28 -3.41
C GLY A 47 0.72 -3.74 -2.28
N LEU A 48 0.47 -2.43 -2.21
CA LEU A 48 -0.41 -1.86 -1.18
C LEU A 48 -1.82 -2.44 -1.35
N SER A 49 -2.34 -2.48 -2.58
CA SER A 49 -3.65 -3.11 -2.86
C SER A 49 -3.73 -4.58 -2.44
N SER A 50 -2.62 -5.33 -2.50
CA SER A 50 -2.57 -6.72 -2.03
C SER A 50 -2.62 -6.85 -0.51
N THR A 51 -2.35 -5.77 0.22
CA THR A 51 -2.48 -5.71 1.69
C THR A 51 -3.83 -5.18 2.15
N LEU A 52 -4.71 -4.74 1.25
CA LEU A 52 -6.02 -4.22 1.63
C LEU A 52 -7.06 -5.35 1.67
N THR A 53 -7.97 -5.31 2.64
CA THR A 53 -9.11 -6.24 2.69
C THR A 53 -10.44 -5.49 2.57
N GLU A 54 -11.45 -6.19 2.05
CA GLU A 54 -12.86 -5.79 2.10
C GLU A 54 -13.10 -4.32 1.66
N PRO A 55 -13.50 -3.34 2.51
CA PRO A 55 -13.85 -1.99 2.04
C PRO A 55 -12.63 -1.19 1.56
N ALA A 56 -11.43 -1.49 2.06
CA ALA A 56 -10.21 -0.82 1.62
C ALA A 56 -9.81 -1.23 0.21
N LEU A 57 -9.97 -2.51 -0.12
CA LEU A 57 -9.73 -3.00 -1.48
C LEU A 57 -10.76 -2.43 -2.46
N GLN A 58 -12.04 -2.40 -2.06
CA GLN A 58 -13.09 -1.78 -2.89
C GLN A 58 -12.82 -0.30 -3.15
N TRP A 59 -12.41 0.46 -2.13
CA TRP A 59 -12.01 1.85 -2.32
C TRP A 59 -10.87 1.98 -3.35
N TYR A 60 -9.84 1.13 -3.26
CA TYR A 60 -8.72 1.16 -4.20
C TYR A 60 -9.14 0.89 -5.65
N ILE A 61 -10.02 -0.10 -5.87
CA ILE A 61 -10.52 -0.46 -7.22
C ILE A 61 -11.39 0.66 -7.82
N ASN A 62 -12.11 1.41 -6.97
CA ASN A 62 -12.94 2.53 -7.39
C ASN A 62 -12.16 3.84 -7.62
N LEU A 63 -10.84 3.86 -7.40
CA LEU A 63 -10.04 5.04 -7.69
C LEU A 63 -10.01 5.34 -9.19
N PRO A 64 -10.14 6.61 -9.61
CA PRO A 64 -10.11 6.97 -11.01
C PRO A 64 -8.80 6.53 -11.66
N SER A 65 -8.88 5.89 -12.83
CA SER A 65 -7.69 5.50 -13.59
C SER A 65 -6.79 6.72 -13.84
N ARG A 66 -5.47 6.56 -13.63
CA ARG A 66 -4.44 7.63 -13.67
C ARG A 66 -4.48 8.67 -12.54
N SER A 67 -5.34 8.55 -11.53
CA SER A 67 -5.32 9.46 -10.38
C SER A 67 -4.14 9.23 -9.42
N ILE A 68 -3.54 8.05 -9.46
CA ILE A 68 -2.37 7.67 -8.67
C ILE A 68 -1.13 7.79 -9.54
N ALA A 69 -0.36 8.87 -9.39
CA ALA A 69 0.91 9.05 -10.08
C ALA A 69 2.12 8.48 -9.29
N SER A 70 1.96 8.27 -7.98
CA SER A 70 3.03 7.79 -7.09
C SER A 70 2.46 7.10 -5.86
N PHE A 71 3.31 6.34 -5.15
CA PHE A 71 2.91 5.71 -3.89
C PHE A 71 2.51 6.76 -2.84
N ALA A 72 3.18 7.91 -2.82
CA ALA A 72 2.88 9.01 -1.90
C ALA A 72 1.44 9.53 -2.05
N ILE A 73 0.95 9.70 -3.29
CA ILE A 73 -0.44 10.15 -3.54
C ILE A 73 -1.43 9.08 -3.10
N LEU A 74 -1.12 7.81 -3.35
CA LEU A 74 -1.96 6.70 -2.91
C LEU A 74 -2.04 6.61 -1.38
N SER A 75 -0.90 6.72 -0.69
CA SER A 75 -0.85 6.68 0.77
C SER A 75 -1.59 7.84 1.40
N ASP A 76 -1.45 9.04 0.85
CA ASP A 76 -2.14 10.24 1.35
C ASP A 76 -3.66 10.09 1.23
N LYS A 77 -4.15 9.70 0.04
CA LYS A 77 -5.58 9.41 -0.16
C LYS A 77 -6.10 8.27 0.71
N PHE A 78 -5.28 7.25 0.94
CA PHE A 78 -5.63 6.13 1.80
C PHE A 78 -5.78 6.59 3.25
N VAL A 79 -4.79 7.33 3.77
CA VAL A 79 -4.86 7.92 5.10
C VAL A 79 -6.04 8.87 5.20
N GLU A 80 -6.26 9.78 4.24
CA GLU A 80 -7.42 10.68 4.25
C GLU A 80 -8.76 9.92 4.33
N LYS A 81 -8.90 8.83 3.55
CA LYS A 81 -10.13 8.03 3.51
C LYS A 81 -10.39 7.27 4.80
N PHE A 82 -9.34 6.74 5.42
CA PHE A 82 -9.42 5.83 6.57
C PHE A 82 -8.97 6.47 7.89
N ALA A 83 -8.53 7.73 7.89
CA ALA A 83 -8.17 8.49 9.09
C ALA A 83 -9.36 8.68 10.03
N SER A 84 -10.58 8.55 9.50
CA SER A 84 -11.83 8.55 10.27
C SER A 84 -12.00 7.32 11.17
N SER A 85 -11.20 6.26 11.01
CA SER A 85 -11.14 5.13 11.95
C SER A 85 -10.42 5.48 13.27
N ARG A 86 -9.95 6.74 13.42
CA ARG A 86 -9.54 7.33 14.70
C ARG A 86 -10.75 7.46 15.62
N CYS A 87 -11.11 6.38 16.30
CA CYS A 87 -11.85 6.48 17.55
C CYS A 87 -11.04 7.26 18.60
#